data_AF-A0A559A5C5-F1
#
_entry.id   AF-A0A559A5C5-F1
#
_cell.length_a   1.000
_cell.length_b   1.000
_cell.length_c   1.000
_cell.angle_alpha   90.00
_cell.angle_beta   90.00
_cell.angle_gamma   90.00
#
_symmetry.space_group_name_H-M   'P 1'
#
loop_
_entity.id
_entity.type
_entity.pdbx_description
1 polymer ?
#
loop_
_entity_poly.entity_id
_entity_poly.type
_entity_poly.pdbx_seq_one_letter_code
_entity_poly.pdbx_strand_id
1 'polypeptide(L)' 'VLSKVSSVLDGYVISCEVKMMKPQKEIYLSLVNKYQLDIKDCIFLDDLEENVEAARTLGIKAFQIKERKEISNILKDLLN' A
#
# COMPACT_ATOMS: atom_id res chain seq x y z
N VAL A 1 4.81 -17.71 -4.05
CA VAL A 1 4.82 -16.27 -4.40
C VAL A 1 5.64 -15.47 -3.40
N LEU A 2 5.31 -15.54 -2.10
CA LEU A 2 6.07 -14.85 -1.04
C LEU A 2 7.55 -15.22 -1.02
N SER A 3 7.91 -16.49 -1.24
CA SER A 3 9.31 -16.94 -1.27
C SER A 3 10.22 -16.21 -2.28
N LYS A 4 9.66 -15.56 -3.29
CA LYS A 4 10.44 -14.80 -4.29
C LYS A 4 10.62 -13.32 -3.94
N VAL A 5 9.79 -12.78 -3.05
CA VAL A 5 9.76 -11.33 -2.72
C VAL A 5 10.00 -11.06 -1.24
N SER A 6 9.94 -12.07 -0.38
CA SER A 6 10.11 -11.92 1.07
C SER A 6 11.50 -11.39 1.45
N SER A 7 12.51 -11.56 0.60
CA SER A 7 13.86 -11.04 0.86
C SER A 7 13.99 -9.52 0.70
N VAL A 8 13.00 -8.87 0.06
CA VAL A 8 12.99 -7.41 -0.15
C VAL A 8 11.85 -6.71 0.60
N LEU A 9 11.18 -7.42 1.51
CA LEU A 9 10.07 -6.91 2.31
C LEU A 9 10.37 -7.09 3.79
N ASP A 10 10.28 -6.01 4.55
CA ASP A 10 10.40 -6.06 6.02
C ASP A 10 9.11 -6.59 6.70
N GLY A 11 8.00 -6.58 5.97
CA GLY A 11 6.71 -7.01 6.47
C GLY A 11 5.63 -7.12 5.40
N TYR A 12 4.58 -7.88 5.71
CA TYR A 12 3.39 -8.02 4.87
C TYR A 12 2.12 -8.33 5.70
N VAL A 13 0.97 -8.12 5.05
CA VAL A 13 -0.36 -8.59 5.45
C VAL A 13 -1.00 -9.27 4.24
N ILE A 14 -1.64 -10.43 4.45
CA ILE A 14 -2.27 -11.21 3.39
C ILE A 14 -3.77 -11.28 3.65
N SER A 15 -4.57 -10.84 2.69
CA SER A 15 -6.03 -10.75 2.81
C SER A 15 -6.69 -12.05 3.29
N CYS A 16 -6.26 -13.19 2.76
CA CYS A 16 -6.78 -14.51 3.13
C CYS A 16 -6.53 -14.85 4.62
N GLU A 17 -5.39 -14.44 5.17
CA GLU A 17 -5.02 -14.70 6.57
C GLU A 17 -5.81 -13.83 7.54
N VAL A 18 -6.05 -12.56 7.17
CA VAL A 18 -6.77 -11.60 8.02
C VAL A 18 -8.28 -11.53 7.75
N LYS A 19 -8.78 -12.24 6.72
CA LYS A 19 -10.18 -12.23 6.26
C LYS A 19 -10.72 -10.82 5.97
N MET A 20 -9.84 -9.96 5.47
CA MET A 20 -10.12 -8.57 5.07
C MET A 20 -9.59 -8.38 3.66
N MET A 21 -10.19 -7.51 2.86
CA MET A 21 -9.70 -7.18 1.53
C MET A 21 -9.84 -5.70 1.24
N LYS A 22 -8.99 -5.17 0.36
CA LYS A 22 -9.21 -3.84 -0.20
C LYS A 22 -10.53 -3.85 -0.99
N PRO A 23 -11.33 -2.77 -0.99
CA PRO A 23 -11.07 -1.45 -0.41
C PRO A 23 -11.51 -1.28 1.07
N GLN A 24 -11.77 -2.36 1.83
CA GLN A 24 -12.18 -2.26 3.23
C GLN A 24 -11.07 -1.60 4.06
N LYS A 25 -11.41 -0.61 4.90
CA LYS A 25 -10.44 0.21 5.66
C LYS A 25 -9.57 -0.65 6.58
N GLU A 26 -10.13 -1.75 7.08
CA GLU A 26 -9.53 -2.66 8.03
C GLU A 26 -8.22 -3.27 7.50
N ILE A 27 -8.10 -3.53 6.19
CA ILE A 27 -6.86 -4.10 5.66
C ILE A 27 -5.69 -3.11 5.74
N TYR A 28 -5.93 -1.83 5.45
CA TYR A 28 -4.92 -0.77 5.54
C TYR A 28 -4.52 -0.54 7.00
N LEU A 29 -5.52 -0.41 7.89
CA LEU A 29 -5.29 -0.21 9.31
C LEU A 29 -4.61 -1.42 9.97
N SER A 30 -4.87 -2.64 9.49
CA SER A 30 -4.18 -3.83 10.00
C SER A 30 -2.68 -3.77 9.73
N LEU A 31 -2.25 -3.28 8.56
CA LEU A 31 -0.84 -3.12 8.22
C LEU A 31 -0.20 -2.01 9.07
N VAL A 32 -0.84 -0.84 9.13
CA VAL A 32 -0.40 0.32 9.92
C VAL A 32 -0.22 -0.06 11.39
N ASN A 33 -1.21 -0.71 11.99
CA ASN A 33 -1.15 -1.11 13.39
C ASN A 33 -0.12 -2.22 13.66
N LYS A 34 -0.02 -3.22 12.75
CA LYS A 34 0.92 -4.34 12.91
C LYS A 34 2.38 -3.87 12.93
N TYR A 35 2.71 -2.87 12.12
CA TYR A 35 4.08 -2.34 12.00
C TYR A 35 4.29 -0.96 12.63
N GLN A 36 3.30 -0.45 13.36
CA GLN A 36 3.34 0.85 14.06
C GLN A 36 3.76 2.01 13.14
N LEU A 37 3.20 2.05 11.93
CA LEU A 37 3.51 3.06 10.92
C LEU A 37 2.72 4.36 11.20
N ASP A 38 3.29 5.52 10.86
CA ASP A 38 2.50 6.75 10.73
C ASP A 38 1.87 6.78 9.33
N ILE A 39 0.55 6.95 9.28
CA ILE A 39 -0.22 7.07 8.03
C ILE A 39 0.34 8.19 7.13
N LYS A 40 0.82 9.28 7.72
CA LYS A 40 1.34 10.44 6.97
C LYS A 40 2.63 10.13 6.21
N ASP A 41 3.39 9.16 6.69
CA ASP A 41 4.64 8.71 6.07
C ASP A 41 4.41 7.50 5.15
N CYS A 42 3.17 7.03 5.03
CA CYS A 42 2.81 5.91 4.17
C CYS A 42 2.52 6.36 2.73
N ILE A 43 3.09 5.62 1.77
CA ILE A 43 2.74 5.69 0.35
C ILE A 43 2.07 4.39 -0.06
N PHE A 44 0.94 4.48 -0.75
CA PHE A 44 0.20 3.33 -1.27
C PHE A 44 0.11 3.36 -2.79
N LEU A 45 0.49 2.25 -3.44
CA LEU A 45 0.48 2.09 -4.89
C LEU A 45 -0.40 0.89 -5.25
N ASP A 46 -1.38 1.08 -6.11
CA ASP A 46 -2.33 0.03 -6.52
C ASP A 46 -2.84 0.31 -7.94
N ASP A 47 -3.26 -0.71 -8.67
CA ASP A 47 -3.81 -0.56 -10.03
C ASP A 47 -5.30 -0.21 -10.04
N LEU A 48 -6.03 -0.56 -8.97
CA LEU A 48 -7.47 -0.30 -8.87
C LEU A 48 -7.76 1.01 -8.14
N GLU A 49 -8.45 1.95 -8.81
CA GLU A 49 -8.77 3.26 -8.25
C GLU A 49 -9.59 3.17 -6.95
N GLU A 50 -10.49 2.19 -6.83
CA GLU A 50 -11.28 1.99 -5.60
C GLU A 50 -10.40 1.73 -4.36
N ASN A 51 -9.30 1.00 -4.54
CA ASN A 51 -8.35 0.71 -3.47
C ASN A 51 -7.52 1.95 -3.13
N VAL A 52 -7.16 2.73 -4.13
CA VAL A 52 -6.39 3.96 -3.98
C VAL A 52 -7.23 4.99 -3.24
N GLU A 53 -8.49 5.16 -3.63
CA GLU A 53 -9.39 6.13 -3.00
C GLU A 53 -9.67 5.76 -1.54
N ALA A 54 -9.89 4.47 -1.24
CA ALA A 54 -10.03 4.02 0.14
C ALA A 54 -8.80 4.38 1.00
N ALA A 55 -7.58 4.21 0.47
CA ALA A 55 -6.36 4.62 1.16
C ALA A 55 -6.29 6.14 1.37
N ARG A 56 -6.68 6.96 0.37
CA ARG A 56 -6.73 8.43 0.49
C ARG A 56 -7.71 8.87 1.57
N THR A 57 -8.87 8.22 1.71
CA THR A 57 -9.85 8.55 2.76
C THR A 57 -9.32 8.32 4.17
N LEU A 58 -8.27 7.49 4.32
CA LEU A 58 -7.58 7.26 5.58
C LEU A 58 -6.43 8.24 5.82
N GLY A 59 -6.10 9.11 4.86
CA GLY A 59 -4.98 10.04 4.93
C GLY A 59 -3.67 9.49 4.37
N ILE A 60 -3.68 8.31 3.74
CA ILE A 60 -2.49 7.72 3.11
C ILE A 60 -2.26 8.41 1.76
N LYS A 61 -1.00 8.76 1.46
CA LYS A 61 -0.62 9.28 0.14
C LYS A 61 -0.70 8.14 -0.88
N ALA A 62 -1.70 8.14 -1.76
CA ALA A 62 -1.97 7.00 -2.63
C ALA A 62 -2.10 7.34 -4.12
N PHE A 63 -1.55 6.46 -4.97
CA PHE A 63 -1.47 6.63 -6.42
C PHE A 63 -1.98 5.39 -7.17
N GLN A 64 -2.80 5.62 -8.19
CA GLN A 64 -3.17 4.59 -9.14
C GLN A 64 -2.03 4.37 -10.13
N ILE A 65 -1.58 3.12 -10.28
CA ILE A 65 -0.52 2.75 -11.21
C ILE A 65 -1.12 1.94 -12.37
N LYS A 66 -1.11 2.50 -13.57
CA LYS A 66 -1.55 1.79 -14.78
C LYS A 66 -0.40 1.13 -15.52
N GLU A 67 0.78 1.75 -15.47
CA GLU A 67 2.00 1.27 -16.07
C GLU A 67 3.19 1.34 -15.11
N ARG A 68 4.09 0.35 -15.18
CA ARG A 68 5.28 0.26 -14.31
C ARG A 68 6.18 1.50 -14.37
N LYS A 69 6.24 2.19 -15.52
CA LYS A 69 7.07 3.39 -15.73
C LYS A 69 6.66 4.55 -14.82
N GLU A 70 5.39 4.60 -14.39
CA GLU A 70 4.85 5.66 -13.55
C GLU A 70 5.46 5.64 -12.14
N ILE A 71 5.77 4.44 -11.62
CA ILE A 71 6.35 4.25 -10.28
C ILE A 71 7.66 5.01 -10.16
N SER A 72 8.55 4.91 -11.15
CA SER A 72 9.85 5.60 -11.12
C SER A 72 9.71 7.13 -11.09
N ASN A 73 8.68 7.68 -11.71
CA ASN A 73 8.43 9.13 -11.70
C ASN A 73 7.88 9.56 -10.33
N ILE A 74 6.87 8.83 -9.83
CA ILE A 74 6.28 9.09 -8.51
C ILE A 74 7.35 9.03 -7.41
N LEU A 75 8.19 8.00 -7.41
CA LEU A 75 9.23 7.86 -6.38
C LEU A 75 10.29 8.97 -6.45
N LYS A 76 10.64 9.46 -7.65
CA LYS A 76 11.54 10.61 -7.79
C LYS A 76 10.91 11.86 -7.19
N ASP A 77 9.67 12.15 -7.53
CA ASP A 77 8.96 13.35 -7.05
C ASP A 77 8.78 13.36 -5.52
N LEU A 78 8.77 12.17 -4.88
CA LEU A 78 8.64 12.02 -3.43
C LEU A 78 9.95 12.10 -2.66
N LEU A 79 11.09 11.86 -3.32
CA LEU A 79 12.41 11.82 -2.72
C LEU A 79 13.26 13.07 -3.04
N ASN A 80 12.69 14.01 -3.78
CA ASN A 80 13.29 15.31 -4.12
C ASN A 80 13.07 16.35 -3.01
#